data_AF-A0A8D8M4V2-F1
#
_entry.id   AF-A0A8D8M4V2-F1
#
_cell.length_a   1.000
_cell.length_b   1.000
_cell.length_c   1.000
_cell.angle_alpha   90.00
_cell.angle_beta   90.00
_cell.angle_gamma   90.00
#
_symmetry.space_group_name_H-M   'P 1'
#
loop_
_entity.id
_entity.type
_entity.pdbx_description
1 polymer ?
#
loop_
_entity_poly.entity_id
_entity_poly.type
_entity_poly.pdbx_seq_one_letter_code
_entity_poly.pdbx_strand_id
1 'polypeptide(L)'
;GERGSADTNRDPRGFALKFYTEEGNWDLVGNNTPIFFVRDAFRFPHFIHSQKRNPVTHLRDWDAFWDFISLLPETTHQVMILFSDRGIPDGFRHMHGYGSHTFKLVNKDLQPVYCKFHFRTDQGIKNLSPQTATKLGGTNPDYSIQDLYDNIAKGNFPSWTFYIQVMPFEEAETYRWNPFDVTKIWPQSDFPLIPVGHLVLDKNPGNHFAEIEQLAFNPNNLIPGIEPTPDKMLQGRLHSYIDTHIHRLGPNFNQIPVNCPYRVRVANYQRDATMAIDNQNGAPNYYPNSFKGPEPTPNGAWSTYDATGDVKRRER
;
A
#
# COMPACT_ATOMS: atom_id res chain seq x y z
N GLY A 1 12.02 10.19 -3.70
CA GLY A 1 13.05 11.06 -3.11
C GLY A 1 12.47 11.81 -1.92
N GLU A 2 13.05 12.95 -1.54
CA GLU A 2 12.42 13.91 -0.60
C GLU A 2 11.39 14.80 -1.33
N ARG A 3 10.73 15.70 -0.61
CA ARG A 3 9.58 16.50 -1.10
C ARG A 3 9.80 17.26 -2.42
N GLY A 4 11.03 17.71 -2.69
CA GLY A 4 11.38 18.45 -3.92
C GLY A 4 12.14 17.62 -4.96
N SER A 5 12.16 16.28 -4.85
CA SER A 5 12.84 15.43 -5.82
C SER A 5 12.03 15.29 -7.10
N ALA A 6 12.70 15.27 -8.26
CA ALA A 6 12.04 15.09 -9.54
C ALA A 6 11.21 13.79 -9.64
N ASP A 7 10.03 13.89 -10.23
CA ASP A 7 9.07 12.81 -10.45
C ASP A 7 9.59 11.74 -11.42
N THR A 8 10.46 12.09 -12.37
CA THR A 8 10.95 11.22 -13.45
C THR A 8 12.18 10.39 -13.05
N ASN A 9 12.48 10.27 -11.76
CA ASN A 9 13.58 9.42 -11.28
C ASN A 9 13.28 7.92 -11.47
N ARG A 10 14.32 7.09 -11.69
CA ARG A 10 14.17 5.62 -11.64
C ARG A 10 13.87 5.19 -10.20
N ASP A 11 12.68 4.66 -9.96
CA ASP A 11 12.19 4.26 -8.64
C ASP A 11 10.91 3.42 -8.81
N PRO A 12 10.53 2.52 -7.88
CA PRO A 12 9.13 2.09 -7.82
C PRO A 12 8.22 3.31 -7.61
N ARG A 13 6.96 3.20 -8.03
CA ARG A 13 5.94 4.22 -7.76
C ARG A 13 4.92 3.67 -6.78
N GLY A 14 4.57 4.46 -5.78
CA GLY A 14 3.45 4.16 -4.89
C GLY A 14 2.13 4.19 -5.66
N PHE A 15 1.23 3.27 -5.32
CA PHE A 15 -0.14 3.19 -5.85
C PHE A 15 -1.09 2.93 -4.67
N ALA A 16 -1.32 3.95 -3.86
CA ALA A 16 -2.14 3.85 -2.66
C ALA A 16 -3.58 4.27 -2.93
N LEU A 17 -4.53 3.44 -2.50
CA LEU A 17 -5.96 3.65 -2.65
C LEU A 17 -6.64 3.63 -1.29
N LYS A 18 -7.60 4.54 -1.08
CA LYS A 18 -8.49 4.58 0.07
C LYS A 18 -9.92 4.47 -0.44
N PHE A 19 -10.58 3.39 -0.07
CA PHE A 19 -11.98 3.13 -0.37
C PHE A 19 -12.80 3.53 0.85
N TYR A 20 -13.62 4.57 0.71
CA TYR A 20 -14.61 4.92 1.73
C TYR A 20 -15.81 3.99 1.56
N THR A 21 -15.86 2.92 2.35
CA THR A 21 -16.93 1.91 2.29
C THR A 21 -17.95 2.14 3.40
N GLU A 22 -19.07 1.42 3.34
CA GLU A 22 -20.11 1.46 4.38
C GLU A 22 -19.69 0.74 5.67
N GLU A 23 -18.58 -0.02 5.62
CA GLU A 23 -18.01 -0.75 6.76
C GLU A 23 -16.68 -0.15 7.25
N GLY A 24 -16.40 1.11 6.85
CA GLY A 24 -15.18 1.83 7.18
C GLY A 24 -14.27 2.08 5.98
N ASN A 25 -13.07 2.59 6.25
CA ASN A 25 -12.09 2.81 5.20
C ASN A 25 -11.31 1.51 4.95
N TRP A 26 -11.23 1.10 3.69
CA TRP A 26 -10.25 0.09 3.25
C TRP A 26 -9.09 0.79 2.56
N ASP A 27 -7.87 0.59 3.04
CA ASP A 27 -6.67 1.12 2.40
C ASP A 27 -5.87 0.02 1.72
N LEU A 28 -5.79 0.08 0.39
CA LEU A 28 -4.90 -0.78 -0.39
C LEU A 28 -3.65 0.00 -0.78
N VAL A 29 -2.58 -0.22 -0.01
CA VAL A 29 -1.34 0.56 -0.13
C VAL A 29 -0.34 -0.18 -1.03
N GLY A 30 -0.57 -0.05 -2.33
CA GLY A 30 0.16 -0.75 -3.38
C GLY A 30 1.38 -0.02 -3.92
N ASN A 31 2.00 -0.65 -4.92
CA ASN A 31 3.05 -0.10 -5.77
C ASN A 31 2.74 -0.39 -7.24
N ASN A 32 3.51 0.20 -8.16
CA ASN A 32 3.47 -0.12 -9.59
C ASN A 32 4.18 -1.43 -9.98
N THR A 33 4.54 -2.25 -8.99
CA THR A 33 5.18 -3.56 -9.14
C THR A 33 4.44 -4.62 -8.30
N PRO A 34 4.29 -5.86 -8.80
CA PRO A 34 3.63 -6.94 -8.07
C PRO A 34 4.49 -7.53 -6.93
N ILE A 35 5.75 -7.10 -6.79
CA ILE A 35 6.72 -7.65 -5.84
C ILE A 35 7.50 -6.53 -5.14
N PHE A 36 8.34 -6.89 -4.17
CA PHE A 36 9.22 -5.96 -3.47
C PHE A 36 10.66 -6.49 -3.37
N PHE A 37 11.60 -5.63 -2.92
CA PHE A 37 13.03 -5.97 -2.84
C PHE A 37 13.33 -6.96 -1.71
N VAL A 38 12.70 -6.78 -0.56
CA VAL A 38 12.94 -7.60 0.64
C VAL A 38 11.65 -8.29 1.06
N ARG A 39 11.78 -9.46 1.68
CA ARG A 39 10.67 -10.33 2.11
C ARG A 39 10.45 -10.39 3.62
N ASP A 40 11.15 -9.56 4.39
CA ASP A 40 11.02 -9.46 5.83
C ASP A 40 11.10 -8.00 6.28
N ALA A 41 10.10 -7.53 7.02
CA ALA A 41 9.97 -6.13 7.42
C ALA A 41 11.16 -5.64 8.27
N PHE A 42 11.85 -6.54 8.96
CA PHE A 42 13.08 -6.20 9.69
C PHE A 42 14.14 -5.57 8.76
N ARG A 43 14.22 -5.98 7.51
CA ARG A 43 15.19 -5.44 6.53
C ARG A 43 14.78 -4.08 5.97
N PHE A 44 13.54 -3.64 6.18
CA PHE A 44 13.02 -2.44 5.53
C PHE A 44 13.77 -1.16 5.90
N PRO A 45 14.08 -0.84 7.18
CA PRO A 45 14.85 0.36 7.49
C PRO A 45 16.26 0.35 6.87
N HIS A 46 16.93 -0.82 6.91
CA HIS A 46 18.24 -0.99 6.29
C HIS A 46 18.20 -0.80 4.77
N PHE A 47 17.20 -1.40 4.12
CA PHE A 47 16.94 -1.16 2.70
C PHE A 47 16.75 0.33 2.45
N ILE A 48 15.82 1.01 3.12
CA ILE A 48 15.55 2.44 2.90
C ILE A 48 16.79 3.31 3.16
N HIS A 49 17.63 3.00 4.14
CA HIS A 49 18.90 3.70 4.36
C HIS A 49 19.86 3.52 3.17
N SER A 50 20.04 2.30 2.67
CA SER A 50 20.88 2.01 1.48
C SER A 50 20.39 2.75 0.23
N GLN A 51 19.08 3.00 0.13
CA GLN A 51 18.49 3.71 -1.00
C GLN A 51 18.60 5.23 -0.86
N LYS A 52 18.85 5.78 0.33
CA LYS A 52 18.79 7.24 0.58
C LYS A 52 20.18 7.86 0.57
N ARG A 53 20.40 8.86 1.42
CA ARG A 53 21.59 9.69 1.43
C ARG A 53 22.60 9.13 2.41
N ASN A 54 23.87 9.18 2.03
CA ASN A 54 24.97 8.85 2.92
C ASN A 54 24.93 9.75 4.18
N PRO A 55 25.13 9.21 5.39
CA PRO A 55 24.99 9.97 6.63
C PRO A 55 26.07 11.05 6.84
N VAL A 56 27.21 10.95 6.16
CA VAL A 56 28.30 11.94 6.24
C VAL A 56 28.17 13.00 5.14
N THR A 57 27.98 12.57 3.89
CA THR A 57 28.05 13.48 2.74
C THR A 57 26.69 14.05 2.33
N HIS A 58 25.59 13.45 2.79
CA HIS A 58 24.23 13.76 2.38
C HIS A 58 23.95 13.59 0.86
N LEU A 59 24.86 12.92 0.14
CA LEU A 59 24.72 12.58 -1.28
C LEU A 59 24.10 11.19 -1.46
N ARG A 60 23.61 10.89 -2.67
CA ARG A 60 23.26 9.50 -3.04
C ARG A 60 24.52 8.65 -3.05
N ASP A 61 24.41 7.44 -2.51
CA ASP A 61 25.51 6.53 -2.32
C ASP A 61 25.27 5.24 -3.11
N TRP A 62 25.97 5.09 -4.23
CA TRP A 62 25.82 3.92 -5.08
C TRP A 62 26.53 2.68 -4.52
N ASP A 63 27.56 2.87 -3.68
CA ASP A 63 28.20 1.76 -2.99
C ASP A 63 27.24 1.18 -1.96
N ALA A 64 26.57 2.02 -1.16
CA ALA A 64 25.54 1.56 -0.22
C ALA A 64 24.37 0.85 -0.94
N PHE A 65 23.91 1.41 -2.07
CA PHE A 65 22.85 0.82 -2.88
C PHE A 65 23.22 -0.60 -3.36
N TRP A 66 24.39 -0.74 -3.99
CA TRP A 66 24.81 -2.01 -4.58
C TRP A 66 25.32 -3.02 -3.56
N ASP A 67 25.94 -2.58 -2.47
CA ASP A 67 26.34 -3.45 -1.35
C ASP A 67 25.11 -4.18 -0.78
N PHE A 68 24.08 -3.44 -0.37
CA PHE A 68 22.85 -4.03 0.17
C PHE A 68 22.18 -5.01 -0.82
N ILE A 69 22.05 -4.61 -2.08
CA ILE A 69 21.40 -5.43 -3.12
C ILE A 69 22.20 -6.70 -3.42
N SER A 70 23.53 -6.59 -3.54
CA SER A 70 24.39 -7.73 -3.89
C SER A 70 24.48 -8.77 -2.77
N LEU A 71 24.35 -8.36 -1.51
CA LEU A 71 24.36 -9.26 -0.34
C LEU A 71 23.01 -9.96 -0.09
N LEU A 72 21.93 -9.50 -0.75
CA LEU A 72 20.57 -10.01 -0.56
C LEU A 72 19.97 -10.48 -1.90
N PRO A 73 20.22 -11.74 -2.30
CA PRO A 73 19.80 -12.23 -3.62
C PRO A 73 18.27 -12.26 -3.81
N GLU A 74 17.46 -12.18 -2.75
CA GLU A 74 16.01 -12.03 -2.92
C GLU A 74 15.61 -10.72 -3.60
N THR A 75 16.47 -9.70 -3.60
CA THR A 75 16.24 -8.41 -4.24
C THR A 75 16.25 -8.49 -5.77
N THR A 76 16.91 -9.50 -6.34
CA THR A 76 17.20 -9.59 -7.79
C THR A 76 15.96 -9.40 -8.65
N HIS A 77 14.84 -10.02 -8.30
CA HIS A 77 13.63 -9.96 -9.13
C HIS A 77 13.10 -8.52 -9.25
N GLN A 78 13.01 -7.78 -8.13
CA GLN A 78 12.56 -6.40 -8.13
C GLN A 78 13.61 -5.45 -8.74
N VAL A 79 14.91 -5.73 -8.57
CA VAL A 79 15.99 -4.97 -9.22
C VAL A 79 15.88 -5.09 -10.75
N MET A 80 15.59 -6.28 -11.29
CA MET A 80 15.36 -6.46 -12.72
C MET A 80 14.17 -5.64 -13.23
N ILE A 81 13.08 -5.55 -12.46
CA ILE A 81 11.95 -4.67 -12.80
C ILE A 81 12.37 -3.20 -12.74
N LEU A 82 13.05 -2.78 -11.66
CA LEU A 82 13.49 -1.41 -11.45
C LEU A 82 14.40 -0.91 -12.56
N PHE A 83 15.31 -1.75 -13.08
CA PHE A 83 16.23 -1.40 -14.15
C PHE A 83 15.72 -1.71 -15.56
N SER A 84 14.53 -2.30 -15.70
CA SER A 84 13.80 -2.35 -16.97
C SER A 84 13.26 -0.97 -17.38
N ASP A 85 12.63 -0.89 -18.55
CA ASP A 85 11.95 0.34 -18.99
C ASP A 85 10.88 0.81 -18.00
N ARG A 86 10.20 -0.12 -17.31
CA ARG A 86 9.14 0.19 -16.33
C ARG A 86 9.63 0.90 -15.07
N GLY A 87 10.95 1.05 -14.90
CA GLY A 87 11.53 1.81 -13.78
C GLY A 87 11.27 3.32 -13.84
N ILE A 88 10.87 3.84 -15.00
CA ILE A 88 10.53 5.26 -15.19
C ILE A 88 9.24 5.36 -16.01
N PRO A 89 8.06 5.25 -15.39
CA PRO A 89 6.80 5.40 -16.11
C PRO A 89 6.63 6.83 -16.63
N ASP A 90 5.93 6.96 -17.76
CA ASP A 90 5.59 8.24 -18.37
C ASP A 90 4.34 8.83 -17.67
N GLY A 91 4.56 9.48 -16.53
CA GLY A 91 3.49 9.94 -15.65
C GLY A 91 2.81 8.81 -14.86
N PHE A 92 1.93 9.18 -13.94
CA PHE A 92 1.25 8.19 -13.07
C PHE A 92 0.16 7.39 -13.80
N ARG A 93 -0.37 7.89 -14.92
CA ARG A 93 -1.50 7.28 -15.64
C ARG A 93 -1.08 6.06 -16.47
N HIS A 94 0.19 5.96 -16.84
CA HIS A 94 0.72 4.93 -17.75
C HIS A 94 1.43 3.76 -17.03
N MET A 95 1.08 3.52 -15.76
CA MET A 95 1.61 2.40 -14.98
C MET A 95 0.48 1.54 -14.41
N HIS A 96 0.77 0.25 -14.18
CA HIS A 96 -0.13 -0.60 -13.41
C HIS A 96 -0.02 -0.29 -11.90
N GLY A 97 -0.98 -0.76 -11.12
CA GLY A 97 -0.94 -0.79 -9.66
C GLY A 97 -1.14 -2.22 -9.14
N TYR A 98 -0.56 -2.56 -8.00
CA TYR A 98 -0.66 -3.88 -7.39
C TYR A 98 -0.72 -3.77 -5.88
N GLY A 99 -1.47 -4.67 -5.23
CA GLY A 99 -1.35 -4.85 -3.78
C GLY A 99 0.00 -5.44 -3.35
N SER A 100 0.71 -6.07 -4.29
CA SER A 100 1.97 -6.82 -4.15
C SER A 100 1.88 -8.03 -3.22
N HIS A 101 1.47 -7.82 -1.98
CA HIS A 101 1.27 -8.86 -0.97
C HIS A 101 0.14 -9.80 -1.35
N THR A 102 0.21 -11.01 -0.80
CA THR A 102 -0.94 -11.90 -0.73
C THR A 102 -1.87 -11.40 0.36
N PHE A 103 -3.15 -11.27 0.07
CA PHE A 103 -4.21 -10.99 1.04
C PHE A 103 -5.12 -12.21 1.17
N LYS A 104 -6.02 -12.18 2.14
CA LYS A 104 -7.01 -13.23 2.34
C LYS A 104 -8.40 -12.63 2.12
N LEU A 105 -9.22 -13.28 1.32
CA LEU A 105 -10.63 -12.95 1.13
C LEU A 105 -11.45 -13.97 1.89
N VAL A 106 -12.44 -13.51 2.64
CA VAL A 106 -13.28 -14.37 3.50
C VAL A 106 -14.73 -14.14 3.13
N ASN A 107 -15.45 -15.21 2.82
CA ASN A 107 -16.87 -15.12 2.49
C ASN A 107 -17.74 -15.08 3.77
N LYS A 108 -19.06 -14.95 3.59
CA LYS A 108 -20.04 -14.92 4.69
C LYS A 108 -20.05 -16.18 5.57
N ASP A 109 -19.55 -17.31 5.04
CA ASP A 109 -19.51 -18.60 5.72
C ASP A 109 -18.13 -18.82 6.40
N LEU A 110 -17.33 -17.75 6.53
CA LEU A 110 -15.96 -17.73 7.07
C LEU A 110 -14.98 -18.64 6.31
N GLN A 111 -15.27 -18.95 5.04
CA GLN A 111 -14.38 -19.75 4.20
C GLN A 111 -13.38 -18.82 3.50
N PRO A 112 -12.06 -19.02 3.74
CA PRO A 112 -11.07 -18.13 3.21
C PRO A 112 -10.46 -18.63 1.89
N VAL A 113 -10.05 -17.69 1.04
CA VAL A 113 -9.15 -17.91 -0.10
C VAL A 113 -8.03 -16.88 -0.05
N TYR A 114 -6.86 -17.19 -0.60
CA TYR A 114 -5.81 -16.19 -0.77
C TYR A 114 -6.00 -15.43 -2.09
N CYS A 115 -5.59 -14.17 -2.12
CA CYS A 115 -5.69 -13.34 -3.32
C CYS A 115 -4.49 -12.42 -3.55
N LYS A 116 -4.37 -11.95 -4.80
CA LYS A 116 -3.48 -10.83 -5.20
C LYS A 116 -4.31 -9.79 -5.93
N PHE A 117 -4.11 -8.51 -5.62
CA PHE A 117 -4.80 -7.38 -6.26
C PHE A 117 -4.00 -6.79 -7.42
N HIS A 118 -4.63 -6.56 -8.58
CA HIS A 118 -4.02 -6.03 -9.80
C HIS A 118 -4.87 -4.92 -10.42
N PHE A 119 -4.27 -3.76 -10.70
CA PHE A 119 -4.90 -2.63 -11.39
C PHE A 119 -4.16 -2.39 -12.70
N ARG A 120 -4.79 -2.72 -13.83
CA ARG A 120 -4.18 -2.52 -15.14
C ARG A 120 -4.64 -1.18 -15.72
N THR A 121 -3.69 -0.26 -15.95
CA THR A 121 -3.93 1.01 -16.66
C THR A 121 -4.66 0.75 -17.98
N ASP A 122 -5.76 1.48 -18.19
CA ASP A 122 -6.51 1.44 -19.45
C ASP A 122 -5.91 2.40 -20.49
N GLN A 123 -4.90 3.21 -20.12
CA GLN A 123 -4.17 4.15 -20.98
C GLN A 123 -3.00 3.48 -21.72
N GLY A 124 -2.71 2.22 -21.38
CA GLY A 124 -1.55 1.48 -21.85
C GLY A 124 -0.26 1.86 -21.12
N ILE A 125 0.67 0.90 -21.03
CA ILE A 125 1.99 1.13 -20.42
C ILE A 125 2.82 2.03 -21.34
N LYS A 126 3.40 3.08 -20.77
CA LYS A 126 4.40 3.96 -21.41
C LYS A 126 5.48 4.30 -20.41
N ASN A 127 6.71 4.41 -20.91
CA ASN A 127 7.89 4.66 -20.10
C ASN A 127 8.76 5.74 -20.75
N LEU A 128 9.56 6.42 -19.93
CA LEU A 128 10.55 7.41 -20.38
C LEU A 128 11.91 6.75 -20.55
N SER A 129 12.63 7.12 -21.61
CA SER A 129 14.06 6.81 -21.69
C SER A 129 14.83 7.57 -20.60
N PRO A 130 15.98 7.05 -20.11
CA PRO A 130 16.79 7.75 -19.13
C PRO A 130 17.15 9.18 -19.54
N GLN A 131 17.44 9.42 -20.82
CA GLN A 131 17.80 10.75 -21.34
C GLN A 131 16.62 11.73 -21.25
N THR A 132 15.42 11.30 -21.65
CA THR A 132 14.20 12.12 -21.54
C THR A 132 13.86 12.38 -20.09
N ALA A 133 13.97 11.35 -19.24
CA ALA A 133 13.71 11.43 -17.81
C ALA A 133 14.64 12.42 -17.11
N THR A 134 15.94 12.42 -17.43
CA THR A 134 16.91 13.40 -16.91
C THR A 134 16.59 14.82 -17.38
N LYS A 135 16.25 15.00 -18.66
CA LYS A 135 15.85 16.31 -19.18
C LYS A 135 14.63 16.85 -18.45
N LEU A 136 13.56 16.04 -18.37
CA LEU A 136 12.33 16.41 -17.67
C LEU A 136 12.59 16.69 -16.19
N GLY A 137 13.43 15.90 -15.52
CA GLY A 137 13.76 16.14 -14.11
C GLY A 137 14.45 17.48 -13.84
N GLY A 138 15.11 18.06 -14.85
CA GLY A 138 15.65 19.42 -14.78
C GLY A 138 14.68 20.52 -15.22
N THR A 139 13.87 20.28 -16.26
CA THR A 139 12.97 21.31 -16.84
C THR A 139 11.60 21.37 -16.17
N ASN A 140 11.13 20.26 -15.62
CA ASN A 140 9.85 20.09 -14.94
C ASN A 140 9.95 18.96 -13.89
N PRO A 141 10.48 19.25 -12.69
CA PRO A 141 10.61 18.24 -11.64
C PRO A 141 9.26 17.67 -11.18
N ASP A 142 8.15 18.37 -11.40
CA ASP A 142 6.79 17.98 -11.00
C ASP A 142 5.99 17.37 -12.17
N TYR A 143 6.67 16.77 -13.15
CA TYR A 143 6.10 16.27 -14.40
C TYR A 143 4.88 15.36 -14.21
N SER A 144 4.96 14.39 -13.29
CA SER A 144 3.89 13.39 -13.11
C SER A 144 2.70 13.97 -12.36
N ILE A 145 2.95 14.90 -11.43
CA ILE A 145 1.91 15.69 -10.76
C ILE A 145 1.16 16.54 -11.79
N GLN A 146 1.88 17.29 -12.63
CA GLN A 146 1.28 18.13 -13.66
C GLN A 146 0.50 17.31 -14.70
N ASP A 147 1.05 16.20 -15.18
CA ASP A 147 0.38 15.31 -16.14
C ASP A 147 -0.97 14.82 -15.59
N LEU A 148 -1.01 14.34 -14.35
CA LEU A 148 -2.24 13.84 -13.73
C LEU A 148 -3.26 14.95 -13.55
N TYR A 149 -2.83 16.10 -13.01
CA TYR A 149 -3.68 17.25 -12.76
C TYR A 149 -4.34 17.76 -14.05
N ASP A 150 -3.52 17.99 -15.09
CA ASP A 150 -3.97 18.54 -16.36
C ASP A 150 -4.95 17.61 -17.08
N ASN A 151 -4.73 16.29 -17.02
CA ASN A 151 -5.63 15.33 -17.65
C ASN A 151 -6.99 15.29 -16.95
N ILE A 152 -7.02 15.28 -15.61
CA ILE A 152 -8.27 15.33 -14.85
C ILE A 152 -9.00 16.66 -15.11
N ALA A 153 -8.29 17.79 -15.07
CA ALA A 153 -8.88 19.11 -15.33
C ALA A 153 -9.49 19.24 -16.74
N LYS A 154 -8.95 18.52 -17.73
CA LYS A 154 -9.46 18.49 -19.12
C LYS A 154 -10.57 17.46 -19.34
N GLY A 155 -10.98 16.70 -18.31
CA GLY A 155 -11.97 15.63 -18.44
C GLY A 155 -11.39 14.31 -19.00
N ASN A 156 -10.08 14.22 -19.17
CA ASN A 156 -9.38 13.00 -19.62
C ASN A 156 -9.09 12.10 -18.40
N PHE A 157 -10.14 11.59 -17.77
CA PHE A 157 -10.04 10.83 -16.53
C PHE A 157 -9.27 9.53 -16.72
N PRO A 158 -8.12 9.33 -16.03
CA PRO A 158 -7.46 8.05 -16.05
C PRO A 158 -8.25 7.01 -15.25
N SER A 159 -8.22 5.79 -15.78
CA SER A 159 -8.86 4.61 -15.24
C SER A 159 -7.95 3.37 -15.26
N TRP A 160 -8.23 2.45 -14.36
CA TRP A 160 -7.60 1.14 -14.28
C TRP A 160 -8.67 0.06 -14.14
N THR A 161 -8.56 -1.01 -14.90
CA THR A 161 -9.35 -2.22 -14.68
C THR A 161 -8.77 -3.02 -13.51
N PHE A 162 -9.60 -3.30 -12.50
CA PHE A 162 -9.25 -4.03 -11.28
C PHE A 162 -9.52 -5.52 -11.44
N TYR A 163 -8.51 -6.33 -11.10
CA TYR A 163 -8.52 -7.77 -11.14
C TYR A 163 -8.01 -8.37 -9.82
N ILE A 164 -8.38 -9.62 -9.59
CA ILE A 164 -7.77 -10.48 -8.57
C ILE A 164 -7.21 -11.77 -9.17
N GLN A 165 -6.15 -12.30 -8.57
CA GLN A 165 -5.87 -13.74 -8.62
C GLN A 165 -6.42 -14.37 -7.36
N VAL A 166 -6.85 -15.62 -7.43
CA VAL A 166 -7.40 -16.37 -6.29
C VAL A 166 -6.69 -17.72 -6.18
N MET A 167 -6.19 -18.05 -5.00
CA MET A 167 -5.55 -19.33 -4.67
C MET A 167 -6.33 -19.99 -3.52
N PRO A 168 -6.83 -21.22 -3.68
CA PRO A 168 -7.41 -21.99 -2.59
C PRO A 168 -6.42 -22.22 -1.43
N PHE A 169 -6.93 -22.30 -0.20
CA PHE A 169 -6.10 -22.50 1.00
C PHE A 169 -5.22 -23.75 0.93
N GLU A 170 -5.80 -24.87 0.51
CA GLU A 170 -5.11 -26.16 0.40
C GLU A 170 -3.96 -26.13 -0.63
N GLU A 171 -4.08 -25.29 -1.65
CA GLU A 171 -3.05 -25.16 -2.68
C GLU A 171 -1.82 -24.41 -2.16
N ALA A 172 -2.00 -23.47 -1.22
CA ALA A 172 -0.90 -22.73 -0.60
C ALA A 172 0.09 -23.65 0.15
N GLU A 173 -0.39 -24.75 0.73
CA GLU A 173 0.43 -25.73 1.48
C GLU A 173 1.42 -26.49 0.60
N THR A 174 1.07 -26.68 -0.67
CA THR A 174 1.84 -27.51 -1.61
C THR A 174 2.45 -26.70 -2.76
N TYR A 175 2.18 -25.38 -2.81
CA TYR A 175 2.66 -24.54 -3.88
C TYR A 175 4.20 -24.54 -3.94
N ARG A 176 4.74 -24.58 -5.16
CA ARG A 176 6.18 -24.80 -5.43
C ARG A 176 7.14 -23.79 -4.78
N TRP A 177 6.63 -22.65 -4.31
CA TRP A 177 7.36 -21.71 -3.47
C TRP A 177 6.40 -21.03 -2.49
N ASN A 178 6.95 -20.39 -1.47
CA ASN A 178 6.16 -19.68 -0.46
C ASN A 178 5.19 -18.67 -1.12
N PRO A 179 3.87 -18.88 -1.03
CA PRO A 179 2.88 -17.99 -1.65
C PRO A 179 2.79 -16.62 -0.94
N PHE A 180 3.42 -16.49 0.24
CA PHE A 180 3.50 -15.26 1.04
C PHE A 180 4.85 -14.55 0.93
N ASP A 181 5.76 -15.00 0.05
CA ASP A 181 7.02 -14.30 -0.25
C ASP A 181 6.75 -13.17 -1.26
N VAL A 182 6.75 -11.91 -0.80
CA VAL A 182 6.52 -10.73 -1.65
C VAL A 182 7.59 -10.51 -2.73
N THR A 183 8.68 -11.28 -2.76
CA THR A 183 9.66 -11.25 -3.86
C THR A 183 9.25 -12.18 -5.03
N LYS A 184 8.10 -12.86 -4.91
CA LYS A 184 7.57 -13.83 -5.86
C LYS A 184 6.20 -13.40 -6.37
N ILE A 185 5.93 -13.74 -7.63
CA ILE A 185 4.60 -13.64 -8.22
C ILE A 185 3.89 -15.00 -8.19
N TRP A 186 2.58 -14.96 -8.39
CA TRP A 186 1.81 -16.12 -8.83
C TRP A 186 1.67 -16.06 -10.35
N PRO A 187 2.22 -17.00 -11.12
CA PRO A 187 2.06 -16.98 -12.56
C PRO A 187 0.61 -16.99 -12.97
N GLN A 188 0.27 -16.14 -13.93
CA GLN A 188 -1.10 -15.99 -14.42
C GLN A 188 -1.60 -17.24 -15.17
N SER A 189 -0.69 -18.14 -15.57
CA SER A 189 -1.03 -19.46 -16.09
C SER A 189 -1.67 -20.37 -15.03
N ASP A 190 -1.22 -20.23 -13.79
CA ASP A 190 -1.66 -21.05 -12.66
C ASP A 190 -2.92 -20.43 -12.04
N PHE A 191 -2.88 -19.10 -11.86
CA PHE A 191 -3.98 -18.32 -11.30
C PHE A 191 -4.32 -17.16 -12.25
N PRO A 192 -5.23 -17.36 -13.21
CA PRO A 192 -5.66 -16.33 -14.14
C PRO A 192 -6.24 -15.10 -13.42
N LEU A 193 -6.20 -13.96 -14.10
CA LEU A 193 -6.84 -12.74 -13.59
C LEU A 193 -8.36 -12.83 -13.73
N ILE A 194 -9.05 -12.55 -12.63
CA ILE A 194 -10.50 -12.48 -12.55
C ILE A 194 -10.88 -10.99 -12.46
N PRO A 195 -11.65 -10.44 -13.40
CA PRO A 195 -12.07 -9.04 -13.36
C PRO A 195 -13.02 -8.78 -12.20
N VAL A 196 -12.88 -7.63 -11.55
CA VAL A 196 -13.68 -7.22 -10.38
C VAL A 196 -14.40 -5.89 -10.62
N GLY A 197 -13.70 -4.88 -11.17
CA GLY A 197 -14.30 -3.56 -11.38
C GLY A 197 -13.35 -2.56 -12.02
N HIS A 198 -13.64 -1.27 -11.88
CA HIS A 198 -12.84 -0.17 -12.43
C HIS A 198 -12.54 0.89 -11.37
N LEU A 199 -11.31 1.39 -11.39
CA LEU A 199 -10.89 2.58 -10.67
C LEU A 199 -10.85 3.74 -11.67
N VAL A 200 -11.45 4.89 -11.34
CA VAL A 200 -11.41 6.11 -12.15
C VAL A 200 -11.01 7.27 -11.25
N LEU A 201 -10.07 8.11 -11.70
CA LEU A 201 -9.74 9.37 -11.03
C LEU A 201 -10.35 10.53 -11.83
N ASP A 202 -11.41 11.12 -11.29
CA ASP A 202 -12.23 12.12 -11.99
C ASP A 202 -12.21 13.51 -11.35
N LYS A 203 -11.48 13.68 -10.24
CA LYS A 203 -11.46 14.92 -9.47
C LYS A 203 -10.07 15.22 -8.90
N ASN A 204 -9.61 16.45 -9.15
CA ASN A 204 -8.41 16.99 -8.54
C ASN A 204 -8.68 17.45 -7.10
N PRO A 205 -7.67 17.42 -6.21
CA PRO A 205 -7.81 17.94 -4.85
C PRO A 205 -8.10 19.45 -4.87
N GLY A 206 -8.94 19.92 -3.94
CA GLY A 206 -9.19 21.35 -3.76
C GLY A 206 -8.03 22.07 -3.09
N ASN A 207 -7.35 21.39 -2.16
CA ASN A 207 -6.11 21.85 -1.54
C ASN A 207 -5.12 20.70 -1.35
N HIS A 208 -3.93 20.80 -1.96
CA HIS A 208 -2.92 19.75 -1.92
C HIS A 208 -2.46 19.42 -0.49
N PHE A 209 -2.27 20.42 0.38
CA PHE A 209 -1.80 20.14 1.74
C PHE A 209 -2.87 19.41 2.57
N ALA A 210 -4.13 19.84 2.47
CA ALA A 210 -5.24 19.24 3.19
C ALA A 210 -5.59 17.82 2.70
N GLU A 211 -5.55 17.59 1.40
CA GLU A 211 -6.10 16.39 0.77
C GLU A 211 -5.04 15.40 0.28
N ILE A 212 -3.78 15.83 0.08
CA ILE A 212 -2.69 14.96 -0.39
C ILE A 212 -1.60 14.81 0.68
N GLU A 213 -1.04 15.92 1.18
CA GLU A 213 0.08 15.85 2.15
C GLU A 213 -0.37 15.25 3.49
N GLN A 214 -1.58 15.60 3.97
CA GLN A 214 -2.14 15.07 5.21
C GLN A 214 -2.88 13.72 5.05
N LEU A 215 -2.95 13.19 3.83
CA LEU A 215 -3.53 11.88 3.58
C LEU A 215 -2.69 10.78 4.25
N ALA A 216 -3.39 9.81 4.83
CA ALA A 216 -2.81 8.70 5.58
C ALA A 216 -3.45 7.38 5.11
N PHE A 217 -2.63 6.49 4.55
CA PHE A 217 -3.05 5.15 4.13
C PHE A 217 -2.42 4.12 5.05
N ASN A 218 -3.22 3.24 5.66
CA ASN A 218 -2.71 2.23 6.57
C ASN A 218 -3.13 0.83 6.09
N PRO A 219 -2.22 -0.10 5.74
CA PRO A 219 -2.57 -1.47 5.35
C PRO A 219 -3.38 -2.25 6.40
N ASN A 220 -3.42 -1.78 7.65
CA ASN A 220 -4.27 -2.32 8.71
C ASN A 220 -5.71 -1.79 8.71
N ASN A 221 -6.02 -0.79 7.87
CA ASN A 221 -7.39 -0.35 7.60
C ASN A 221 -8.01 -1.35 6.61
N LEU A 222 -8.54 -2.43 7.18
CA LEU A 222 -9.23 -3.51 6.48
C LEU A 222 -10.73 -3.46 6.83
N ILE A 223 -11.53 -4.11 5.99
CA ILE A 223 -12.98 -4.24 6.15
C ILE A 223 -13.36 -5.72 6.24
N PRO A 224 -14.53 -6.07 6.79
CA PRO A 224 -15.03 -7.44 6.77
C PRO A 224 -14.87 -8.11 5.39
N GLY A 225 -14.35 -9.33 5.40
CA GLY A 225 -14.07 -10.09 4.17
C GLY A 225 -12.70 -9.86 3.54
N ILE A 226 -11.89 -8.91 4.02
CA ILE A 226 -10.49 -8.75 3.59
C ILE A 226 -9.58 -8.81 4.83
N GLU A 227 -8.65 -9.77 4.83
CA GLU A 227 -7.77 -10.05 5.96
C GLU A 227 -6.30 -10.08 5.52
N PRO A 228 -5.32 -9.83 6.42
CA PRO A 228 -3.92 -9.96 6.08
C PRO A 228 -3.53 -11.44 6.01
N THR A 229 -2.36 -11.69 5.43
CA THR A 229 -1.75 -13.03 5.38
C THR A 229 -0.48 -13.08 6.20
N PRO A 230 0.11 -14.28 6.41
CA PRO A 230 1.41 -14.44 7.06
C PRO A 230 2.62 -13.89 6.26
N ASP A 231 2.43 -13.10 5.20
CA ASP A 231 3.50 -12.37 4.52
C ASP A 231 4.21 -11.45 5.53
N LYS A 232 5.47 -11.76 5.84
CA LYS A 232 6.25 -11.05 6.88
C LYS A 232 6.42 -9.57 6.60
N MET A 233 6.47 -9.16 5.32
CA MET A 233 6.51 -7.75 4.97
C MET A 233 5.16 -7.10 5.27
N LEU A 234 4.05 -7.71 4.86
CA LEU A 234 2.72 -7.21 5.16
C LEU A 234 2.51 -7.07 6.67
N GLN A 235 2.88 -8.09 7.44
CA GLN A 235 2.75 -8.09 8.91
C GLN A 235 3.47 -6.90 9.57
N GLY A 236 4.69 -6.57 9.15
CA GLY A 236 5.37 -5.37 9.65
C GLY A 236 4.68 -4.06 9.25
N ARG A 237 4.09 -4.01 8.06
CA ARG A 237 3.34 -2.84 7.57
C ARG A 237 2.03 -2.60 8.33
N LEU A 238 1.40 -3.64 8.89
CA LEU A 238 0.19 -3.47 9.72
C LEU A 238 0.45 -2.57 10.94
N HIS A 239 1.69 -2.56 11.44
CA HIS A 239 2.10 -1.69 12.54
C HIS A 239 2.75 -0.38 12.06
N SER A 240 3.68 -0.44 11.11
CA SER A 240 4.56 0.70 10.81
C SER A 240 3.81 1.95 10.34
N TYR A 241 2.68 1.78 9.63
CA TYR A 241 1.94 2.92 9.06
C TYR A 241 1.20 3.72 10.12
N ILE A 242 0.51 3.07 11.06
CA ILE A 242 -0.17 3.80 12.13
C ILE A 242 0.84 4.53 13.03
N ASP A 243 1.97 3.90 13.33
CA ASP A 243 3.04 4.50 14.13
C ASP A 243 3.59 5.77 13.46
N THR A 244 3.92 5.71 12.16
CA THR A 244 4.40 6.89 11.44
C THR A 244 3.33 7.97 11.29
N HIS A 245 2.04 7.62 11.19
CA HIS A 245 0.96 8.62 11.13
C HIS A 245 0.80 9.38 12.44
N ILE A 246 0.88 8.69 13.58
CA ILE A 246 0.84 9.34 14.89
C ILE A 246 1.98 10.36 15.01
N HIS A 247 3.18 10.01 14.55
CA HIS A 247 4.31 10.94 14.54
C HIS A 247 4.12 12.11 13.54
N ARG A 248 3.74 11.80 12.30
CA ARG A 248 3.70 12.77 11.19
C ARG A 248 2.52 13.74 11.26
N LEU A 249 1.36 13.27 11.71
CA LEU A 249 0.09 14.00 11.66
C LEU A 249 -0.55 14.18 13.04
N GLY A 250 -0.09 13.45 14.05
CA GLY A 250 -0.63 13.47 15.41
C GLY A 250 -1.59 12.31 15.70
N PRO A 251 -1.93 12.09 16.98
CA PRO A 251 -2.73 10.95 17.43
C PRO A 251 -4.16 10.95 16.86
N ASN A 252 -4.72 12.13 16.56
CA ASN A 252 -6.07 12.29 16.01
C ASN A 252 -6.10 12.45 14.48
N PHE A 253 -5.07 11.97 13.75
CA PHE A 253 -4.99 12.13 12.28
C PHE A 253 -6.21 11.58 11.51
N ASN A 254 -6.92 10.61 12.07
CA ASN A 254 -8.15 10.06 11.50
C ASN A 254 -9.32 11.05 11.48
N GLN A 255 -9.23 12.16 12.22
CA GLN A 255 -10.22 13.24 12.23
C GLN A 255 -9.95 14.30 11.14
N ILE A 256 -8.82 14.22 10.43
CA ILE A 256 -8.55 15.06 9.26
C ILE A 256 -9.51 14.62 8.15
N PRO A 257 -10.24 15.53 7.45
CA PRO A 257 -11.33 15.17 6.55
C PRO A 257 -11.02 14.09 5.51
N VAL A 258 -9.82 14.10 4.92
CA VAL A 258 -9.41 13.11 3.91
C VAL A 258 -9.07 11.72 4.49
N ASN A 259 -8.95 11.62 5.82
CA ASN A 259 -8.70 10.36 6.53
C ASN A 259 -9.97 9.83 7.21
N CYS A 260 -10.95 10.69 7.45
CA CYS A 260 -12.21 10.36 8.12
C CYS A 260 -12.96 9.25 7.36
N PRO A 261 -13.41 8.18 8.04
CA PRO A 261 -14.29 7.17 7.44
C PRO A 261 -15.73 7.71 7.40
N TYR A 262 -15.96 8.77 6.62
CA TYR A 262 -17.18 9.58 6.65
C TYR A 262 -18.46 8.82 6.24
N ARG A 263 -18.34 7.64 5.62
CA ARG A 263 -19.47 6.78 5.24
C ARG A 263 -20.02 5.92 6.37
N VAL A 264 -19.32 5.86 7.51
CA VAL A 264 -19.75 5.10 8.68
C VAL A 264 -19.73 6.00 9.92
N ARG A 265 -20.62 5.72 10.87
CA ARG A 265 -20.56 6.35 12.18
C ARG A 265 -19.45 5.69 13.00
N VAL A 266 -18.36 6.43 13.23
CA VAL A 266 -17.31 5.99 14.16
C VAL A 266 -17.86 6.04 15.58
N ALA A 267 -17.87 4.89 16.26
CA ALA A 267 -18.32 4.77 17.64
C ALA A 267 -17.37 3.82 18.38
N ASN A 268 -16.54 4.36 19.28
CA ASN A 268 -15.53 3.60 20.00
C ASN A 268 -15.27 4.22 21.40
N TYR A 269 -14.28 3.68 22.11
CA TYR A 269 -13.93 4.10 23.46
C TYR A 269 -12.68 5.01 23.52
N GLN A 270 -12.12 5.41 22.38
CA GLN A 270 -10.98 6.34 22.33
C GLN A 270 -11.42 7.77 22.67
N ARG A 271 -10.58 8.50 23.41
CA ARG A 271 -10.81 9.89 23.84
C ARG A 271 -9.52 10.71 23.87
N ASP A 272 -9.67 12.03 23.91
CA ASP A 272 -8.66 13.05 24.19
C ASP A 272 -7.54 13.16 23.14
N ALA A 273 -6.33 13.48 23.59
CA ALA A 273 -5.13 13.76 22.80
C ALA A 273 -5.15 15.06 21.97
N THR A 274 -3.97 15.43 21.45
CA THR A 274 -3.74 16.68 20.74
C THR A 274 -4.66 16.80 19.51
N MET A 275 -5.23 18.01 19.31
CA MET A 275 -6.09 18.35 18.18
C MET A 275 -7.34 17.45 18.03
N ALA A 276 -7.91 16.96 19.14
CA ALA A 276 -9.23 16.33 19.11
C ALA A 276 -10.30 17.34 18.69
N ILE A 277 -10.98 17.07 17.57
CA ILE A 277 -12.09 17.88 17.03
C ILE A 277 -13.44 17.26 17.47
N ASP A 278 -13.54 15.94 17.39
CA ASP A 278 -14.65 15.13 17.93
C ASP A 278 -14.11 14.23 19.06
N ASN A 279 -14.79 14.27 20.22
CA ASN A 279 -14.48 13.47 21.39
C ASN A 279 -15.69 12.64 21.90
N GLN A 280 -16.66 12.37 21.02
CA GLN A 280 -17.81 11.47 21.27
C GLN A 280 -18.73 11.89 22.44
N ASN A 281 -18.81 13.20 22.74
CA ASN A 281 -19.69 13.79 23.75
C ASN A 281 -19.61 13.07 25.13
N GLY A 282 -20.74 12.90 25.81
CA GLY A 282 -20.84 12.22 27.10
C GLY A 282 -20.99 10.69 27.02
N ALA A 283 -20.63 10.05 25.91
CA ALA A 283 -20.75 8.60 25.77
C ALA A 283 -19.78 7.87 26.74
N PRO A 284 -20.16 6.71 27.30
CA PRO A 284 -19.26 5.89 28.12
C PRO A 284 -17.92 5.63 27.42
N ASN A 285 -16.82 5.70 28.16
CA ASN A 285 -15.45 5.56 27.64
C ASN A 285 -14.78 4.24 28.06
N TYR A 286 -15.55 3.25 28.51
CA TYR A 286 -15.07 1.91 28.91
C TYR A 286 -15.98 0.78 28.42
N TYR A 287 -15.42 -0.42 28.25
CA TYR A 287 -16.12 -1.64 27.85
C TYR A 287 -15.74 -2.83 28.74
N PRO A 288 -16.68 -3.69 29.18
CA PRO A 288 -18.13 -3.57 29.00
C PRO A 288 -18.75 -2.47 29.88
N ASN A 289 -19.94 -1.96 29.52
CA ASN A 289 -20.69 -0.99 30.32
C ASN A 289 -22.21 -1.21 30.25
N SER A 290 -22.94 -0.75 31.27
CA SER A 290 -24.40 -0.89 31.36
C SER A 290 -25.17 0.32 30.77
N PHE A 291 -24.49 1.19 30.02
CA PHE A 291 -24.99 2.52 29.65
C PHE A 291 -25.12 2.70 28.12
N LYS A 292 -25.32 1.59 27.39
CA LYS A 292 -25.52 1.58 25.92
C LYS A 292 -24.35 2.21 25.15
N GLY A 293 -23.12 1.99 25.62
CA GLY A 293 -21.93 2.30 24.82
C GLY A 293 -21.82 1.42 23.57
N PRO A 294 -20.84 1.68 22.68
CA PRO A 294 -20.58 0.85 21.50
C PRO A 294 -20.36 -0.63 21.85
N GLU A 295 -21.04 -1.55 21.15
CA GLU A 295 -20.88 -3.00 21.31
C GLU A 295 -20.07 -3.60 20.14
N PRO A 296 -19.27 -4.66 20.36
CA PRO A 296 -18.64 -5.41 19.29
C PRO A 296 -19.68 -6.01 18.33
N THR A 297 -19.43 -5.92 17.03
CA THR A 297 -20.31 -6.51 16.01
C THR A 297 -19.87 -7.95 15.66
N PRO A 298 -20.80 -8.93 15.58
CA PRO A 298 -20.45 -10.30 15.18
C PRO A 298 -19.87 -10.42 13.77
N ASN A 299 -20.23 -9.51 12.87
CA ASN A 299 -19.77 -9.51 11.47
C ASN A 299 -18.28 -9.16 11.30
N GLY A 300 -17.58 -8.77 12.37
CA GLY A 300 -16.15 -8.47 12.35
C GLY A 300 -15.24 -9.63 12.76
N ALA A 301 -15.78 -10.86 12.89
CA ALA A 301 -14.98 -12.02 13.27
C ALA A 301 -13.95 -12.37 12.19
N TRP A 302 -12.70 -12.53 12.61
CA TRP A 302 -11.61 -13.01 11.74
C TRP A 302 -11.77 -14.50 11.47
N SER A 303 -11.43 -14.93 10.25
CA SER A 303 -11.27 -16.35 9.96
C SER A 303 -10.13 -16.96 10.78
N THR A 304 -10.34 -18.17 11.29
CA THR A 304 -9.32 -18.91 12.04
C THR A 304 -8.38 -19.67 11.11
N TYR A 305 -7.16 -19.92 11.57
CA TYR A 305 -6.19 -20.74 10.87
C TYR A 305 -5.28 -21.42 11.90
N ASP A 306 -4.74 -22.58 11.53
CA ASP A 306 -3.77 -23.30 12.35
C ASP A 306 -2.36 -22.80 12.05
N ALA A 307 -1.54 -22.68 13.09
CA ALA A 307 -0.11 -22.39 12.97
C ALA A 307 0.70 -23.58 13.52
N THR A 308 1.78 -23.94 12.83
CA THR A 308 2.64 -25.07 13.21
C THR A 308 4.11 -24.64 13.31
N GLY A 309 4.88 -25.39 14.10
CA GLY A 309 6.32 -25.15 14.29
C GLY A 309 6.66 -24.26 15.49
N ASP A 310 7.97 -24.08 15.72
CA ASP A 310 8.49 -23.28 16.84
C ASP A 310 8.32 -21.78 16.62
N VAL A 311 8.09 -21.04 17.70
CA VAL A 311 8.18 -19.57 17.71
C VAL A 311 9.65 -19.16 17.72
N LYS A 312 10.25 -19.02 16.53
CA LYS A 312 11.65 -18.61 16.36
C LYS A 312 11.88 -17.79 15.09
N ARG A 313 12.93 -16.98 15.09
CA ARG A 313 13.43 -16.36 13.86
C ARG A 313 14.14 -17.42 13.02
N ARG A 314 13.54 -17.82 11.91
CA ARG A 314 14.20 -18.68 10.92
C ARG A 314 15.20 -17.85 10.13
N GLU A 315 16.46 -17.84 10.57
CA GLU A 315 17.59 -17.31 9.81
C GLU A 315 18.10 -18.41 8.86
N ARG A 316 17.82 -18.24 7.56
CA ARG A 316 18.42 -18.86 6.36
C ARG A 316 17.40 -18.79 5.23
#